data_AF-A0A6L3Y640-F1
#
_entry.id   AF-A0A6L3Y640-F1
#
_cell.length_a   1.000
_cell.length_b   1.000
_cell.length_c   1.000
_cell.angle_alpha   90.00
_cell.angle_beta   90.00
_cell.angle_gamma   90.00
#
_symmetry.space_group_name_H-M   'P 1'
#
loop_
_entity.id
_entity.type
_entity.pdbx_description
1 polymer ?
#
loop_
_entity_poly.entity_id
_entity_poly.type
_entity_poly.pdbx_seq_one_letter_code
_entity_poly.pdbx_strand_id
1 'polypeptide(L)'
;MGHLSLYQKGIGVISRGANLFEVSELMVEHPGMDMTRVGFVRGWFYRKDENGLWAREQHTMECGCGDSRVHKAHISALQIIEIYLQEQTNIVGELKI
;
A
#
# COMPACT_ATOMS: atom_id res chain seq x y z
N MET A 1 25.08 -3.12 -21.23
CA MET A 1 24.08 -2.29 -20.53
C MET A 1 23.35 -3.19 -19.55
N GLY A 2 23.57 -3.00 -18.25
CA GLY A 2 22.99 -3.85 -17.21
C GLY A 2 21.48 -3.63 -17.09
N HIS A 3 20.72 -4.71 -16.97
CA HIS A 3 19.29 -4.66 -16.71
C HIS A 3 19.05 -4.05 -15.32
N LEU A 4 18.31 -2.95 -15.24
CA LEU A 4 17.91 -2.36 -13.96
C LEU A 4 16.86 -3.29 -13.34
N SER A 5 17.17 -3.86 -12.17
CA SER A 5 16.24 -4.73 -11.46
C SER A 5 15.40 -3.91 -10.50
N LEU A 6 14.11 -3.77 -10.81
CA LEU A 6 13.11 -3.09 -10.00
C LEU A 6 12.23 -4.12 -9.30
N TYR A 7 12.10 -4.01 -7.99
CA TYR A 7 11.32 -4.93 -7.18
C TYR A 7 10.36 -4.18 -6.27
N GLN A 8 9.14 -4.69 -6.19
CA GLN A 8 8.18 -4.32 -5.17
C GLN A 8 8.65 -4.91 -3.83
N LYS A 9 8.68 -4.09 -2.78
CA LYS A 9 9.06 -4.51 -1.42
C LYS A 9 7.97 -4.26 -0.38
N GLY A 10 6.92 -3.53 -0.72
CA GLY A 10 5.81 -3.25 0.21
C GLY A 10 4.74 -2.34 -0.37
N ILE A 11 3.80 -1.96 0.50
CA ILE A 11 2.70 -1.04 0.21
C ILE A 11 2.84 0.18 1.12
N GLY A 12 2.71 1.37 0.55
CA GLY A 12 2.65 2.64 1.27
C GLY A 12 1.21 3.15 1.36
N VAL A 13 0.82 3.63 2.53
CA VAL A 13 -0.46 4.33 2.75
C VAL A 13 -0.13 5.77 3.11
N ILE A 14 -0.33 6.67 2.15
CA ILE A 14 0.12 8.07 2.24
C ILE A 14 -1.11 8.95 2.44
N SER A 15 -1.20 9.63 3.58
CA SER A 15 -2.28 10.61 3.83
C SER A 15 -2.13 11.82 2.91
N ARG A 16 -3.23 12.20 2.26
CA ARG A 16 -3.34 13.37 1.38
C ARG A 16 -4.29 14.43 1.94
N GLY A 17 -4.66 14.30 3.22
CA GLY A 17 -5.58 15.20 3.93
C GLY A 17 -7.06 14.83 3.74
N ALA A 18 -7.94 15.40 4.57
CA ALA A 18 -9.40 15.18 4.50
C ALA A 18 -9.83 13.70 4.41
N ASN A 19 -9.17 12.80 5.15
CA ASN A 19 -9.39 11.35 5.11
C ASN A 19 -9.19 10.71 3.72
N LEU A 20 -8.46 11.38 2.82
CA LEU A 20 -8.02 10.85 1.54
C LEU A 20 -6.62 10.25 1.68
N PHE A 21 -6.46 9.05 1.15
CA PHE A 21 -5.22 8.28 1.22
C PHE A 21 -4.84 7.79 -0.16
N GLU A 22 -3.57 7.91 -0.49
CA GLU A 22 -2.97 7.25 -1.64
C GLU A 22 -2.37 5.92 -1.21
N VAL A 23 -2.75 4.84 -1.89
CA VAL A 23 -2.23 3.49 -1.67
C VAL A 23 -1.28 3.13 -2.81
N SER A 24 0.01 3.11 -2.48
CA SER A 24 1.15 3.06 -3.40
C SER A 24 2.01 1.82 -3.21
N GLU A 25 2.82 1.47 -4.21
CA GLU A 25 3.86 0.44 -4.05
C GLU A 25 5.17 1.08 -3.60
N LEU A 26 5.85 0.42 -2.66
CA LEU A 26 7.25 0.69 -2.37
C LEU A 26 8.10 -0.06 -3.38
N MET A 27 8.75 0.69 -4.27
CA MET A 27 9.65 0.16 -5.29
C MET A 27 11.10 0.40 -4.90
N VAL A 28 11.91 -0.63 -5.11
CA VAL A 28 13.35 -0.60 -4.87
C VAL A 28 14.07 -1.02 -6.15
N GLU A 29 15.05 -0.21 -6.55
CA GLU A 29 15.98 -0.51 -7.63
C GLU A 29 17.28 -1.02 -7.01
N HIS A 30 17.72 -2.22 -7.42
CA HIS A 30 19.03 -2.73 -7.02
C HIS A 30 19.70 -3.59 -8.11
N PRO A 31 20.75 -3.11 -8.80
CA PRO A 31 21.61 -3.97 -9.60
C PRO A 31 22.49 -4.84 -8.68
N GLY A 32 22.17 -6.13 -8.59
CA GLY A 32 22.88 -7.04 -7.69
C GLY A 32 22.53 -6.76 -6.23
N MET A 33 23.54 -6.48 -5.39
CA MET A 33 23.37 -6.22 -3.96
C MET A 33 23.22 -4.74 -3.60
N ASP A 34 23.47 -3.83 -4.56
CA ASP A 34 23.50 -2.39 -4.30
C ASP A 34 22.11 -1.79 -4.49
N MET A 35 21.53 -1.22 -3.43
CA MET A 35 20.28 -0.46 -3.53
C MET A 35 20.56 0.94 -4.05
N THR A 36 20.17 1.22 -5.30
CA THR A 36 20.44 2.49 -5.98
C THR A 36 19.31 3.50 -5.83
N ARG A 37 18.06 3.03 -5.70
CA ARG A 37 16.89 3.89 -5.56
C ARG A 37 15.78 3.21 -4.76
N VAL A 38 15.08 4.00 -3.97
CA VAL A 38 13.87 3.57 -3.25
C VAL A 38 12.83 4.69 -3.32
N GLY A 39 11.57 4.33 -3.48
CA GLY A 39 10.49 5.30 -3.42
C GLY A 39 9.12 4.69 -3.61
N PHE A 40 8.10 5.49 -3.30
CA PHE A 40 6.73 5.16 -3.62
C PHE A 40 6.41 5.58 -5.05
N VAL A 41 5.81 4.67 -5.81
CA VAL A 41 5.20 5.01 -7.10
C VAL A 41 3.78 5.50 -6.89
N ARG A 42 3.22 6.20 -7.89
CA ARG A 42 1.84 6.70 -7.81
C ARG A 42 0.87 5.56 -7.58
N GLY A 43 -0.03 5.78 -6.64
CA GLY A 43 -1.04 4.83 -6.20
C GLY A 43 -2.44 5.14 -6.71
N TRP A 44 -3.40 4.36 -6.23
CA TRP A 44 -4.82 4.72 -6.28
C TRP A 44 -5.24 5.41 -5.00
N PHE A 45 -6.28 6.24 -5.12
CA PHE A 45 -6.77 7.06 -4.03
C PHE A 45 -8.04 6.46 -3.43
N TYR A 46 -8.12 6.50 -2.11
CA TYR A 46 -9.21 5.97 -1.32
C TYR A 46 -9.60 6.96 -0.24
N ARG A 47 -10.90 7.19 -0.06
CA ARG A 47 -11.42 8.02 1.02
C ARG A 47 -11.97 7.15 2.14
N LYS A 48 -11.55 7.45 3.36
CA LYS A 48 -12.06 6.83 4.58
C LYS A 48 -13.27 7.64 5.09
N ASP A 49 -14.38 6.95 5.34
CA ASP A 49 -15.57 7.54 5.94
C ASP A 49 -15.50 7.56 7.48
N GLU A 50 -16.56 8.06 8.13
CA GLU A 50 -16.68 8.13 9.59
C GLU A 50 -16.76 6.76 10.28
N ASN A 51 -17.22 5.73 9.57
CA ASN A 51 -17.27 4.35 10.05
C ASN A 51 -15.92 3.63 9.86
N GLY A 52 -14.97 4.31 9.23
CA GLY A 52 -13.66 3.81 8.92
C GLY A 52 -13.58 2.92 7.70
N LEU A 53 -14.63 2.88 6.87
CA LEU A 53 -14.66 2.17 5.60
C LEU A 53 -13.97 2.99 4.51
N TRP A 54 -13.26 2.30 3.61
CA TRP A 54 -12.49 2.92 2.54
C TRP A 54 -13.20 2.71 1.20
N ALA A 55 -13.49 3.81 0.51
CA ALA A 55 -14.07 3.81 -0.83
C ALA A 55 -13.05 4.31 -1.87
N ARG A 56 -13.03 3.68 -3.04
CA ARG A 56 -12.19 4.12 -4.17
C ARG A 56 -12.66 5.51 -4.63
N GLU A 57 -11.73 6.45 -4.74
CA GLU A 57 -11.99 7.80 -5.24
C GLU A 57 -11.06 8.12 -6.40
N GLN A 58 -11.59 8.36 -7.60
CA GLN A 58 -10.79 8.75 -8.74
C GLN A 58 -10.14 10.11 -8.50
N HIS A 59 -8.82 10.22 -8.72
CA HIS A 59 -8.05 11.43 -8.43
C HIS A 59 -7.10 11.78 -9.58
N THR A 60 -6.89 13.07 -9.85
CA THR A 60 -6.08 13.55 -10.98
C THR A 60 -4.60 13.14 -10.91
N MET A 61 -4.10 12.88 -9.70
CA MET A 61 -2.72 12.44 -9.46
C MET A 61 -2.55 10.92 -9.37
N GLU A 62 -3.60 10.13 -9.60
CA GLU A 62 -3.52 8.67 -9.48
C GLU A 62 -2.66 8.03 -10.56
N CYS A 63 -2.26 6.78 -10.33
CA CYS A 63 -1.55 6.00 -11.33
C CYS A 63 -2.39 5.81 -12.60
N GLY A 64 -1.82 6.16 -13.75
CA GLY A 64 -2.44 6.02 -15.07
C GLY A 64 -2.08 4.73 -15.82
N CYS A 65 -1.59 3.68 -15.14
CA CYS A 65 -1.11 2.47 -15.83
C CYS A 65 -2.22 1.62 -16.49
N GLY A 66 -3.48 1.85 -16.12
CA GLY A 66 -4.64 1.13 -16.67
C GLY A 66 -4.84 -0.29 -16.12
N ASP A 67 -3.91 -0.83 -15.33
CA ASP A 67 -4.05 -2.16 -14.74
C ASP A 67 -4.69 -2.11 -13.35
N SER A 68 -6.01 -2.25 -13.33
CA SER A 68 -6.77 -2.29 -12.06
C SER A 68 -6.37 -3.44 -11.14
N ARG A 69 -5.80 -4.54 -11.66
CA ARG A 69 -5.49 -5.74 -10.87
C ARG A 69 -4.35 -5.45 -9.89
N VAL A 70 -3.32 -4.73 -10.35
CA VAL A 70 -2.18 -4.31 -9.52
C VAL A 70 -2.68 -3.47 -8.35
N HIS A 71 -3.46 -2.43 -8.63
CA HIS A 71 -3.97 -1.54 -7.58
C HIS A 71 -4.96 -2.21 -6.63
N LYS A 72 -5.79 -3.12 -7.13
CA LYS A 72 -6.67 -3.95 -6.28
C LYS A 72 -5.87 -4.90 -5.39
N ALA A 73 -4.74 -5.43 -5.85
CA ALA A 73 -3.89 -6.26 -5.01
C ALA A 73 -3.32 -5.47 -3.81
N HIS A 74 -3.04 -4.17 -3.97
CA HIS A 74 -2.55 -3.35 -2.85
C HIS A 74 -3.59 -3.22 -1.73
N ILE A 75 -4.85 -2.93 -2.09
CA ILE A 75 -5.92 -2.83 -1.09
C ILE A 75 -6.19 -4.21 -0.44
N SER A 76 -6.10 -5.30 -1.20
CA SER A 76 -6.19 -6.66 -0.65
C SER A 76 -5.06 -6.97 0.34
N ALA A 77 -3.84 -6.50 0.10
CA ALA A 77 -2.74 -6.65 1.05
C ALA A 77 -3.04 -5.92 2.39
N LEU A 78 -3.64 -4.72 2.32
CA LEU A 78 -4.07 -4.00 3.53
C LEU A 78 -5.19 -4.74 4.28
N GLN A 79 -6.11 -5.38 3.56
CA GLN A 79 -7.16 -6.20 4.19
C GLN A 79 -6.59 -7.41 4.94
N ILE A 80 -5.55 -8.06 4.42
CA ILE A 80 -4.87 -9.16 5.11
C ILE A 80 -4.27 -8.67 6.43
N ILE A 81 -3.62 -7.50 6.41
CA ILE A 81 -3.04 -6.89 7.62
C ILE A 81 -4.15 -6.55 8.62
N GLU A 82 -5.25 -5.96 8.16
CA GLU A 82 -6.40 -5.62 9.01
C GLU A 82 -6.98 -6.86 9.70
N ILE A 83 -7.22 -7.94 8.95
CA ILE A 83 -7.72 -9.21 9.50
C ILE A 83 -6.74 -9.75 10.54
N TYR A 84 -5.43 -9.78 10.23
CA TYR A 84 -4.41 -10.22 11.16
C TYR A 84 -4.41 -9.38 12.45
N LEU A 85 -4.49 -8.05 12.35
CA LEU A 85 -4.54 -7.16 13.51
C LEU A 85 -5.81 -7.37 14.34
N GLN A 86 -6.95 -7.62 13.71
CA GLN A 86 -8.21 -7.95 14.40
C GLN A 86 -8.09 -9.28 15.15
N GLU A 87 -7.51 -10.31 14.53
CA GLU A 87 -7.24 -11.60 15.19
C GLU A 87 -6.32 -11.41 16.39
N GLN A 88 -5.22 -10.64 16.26
CA GLN A 88 -4.34 -10.35 17.39
C GLN A 88 -5.06 -9.57 18.49
N THR A 89 -5.86 -8.57 18.15
CA THR A 89 -6.62 -7.76 19.12
C THR A 89 -7.64 -8.61 19.89
N ASN A 90 -8.25 -9.58 19.22
CA ASN A 90 -9.13 -10.57 19.82
C ASN A 90 -8.38 -11.60 20.69
N ILE A 91 -7.06 -11.72 20.53
CA ILE A 91 -6.16 -12.55 21.37
C ILE A 91 -5.61 -11.77 22.58
N VAL A 92 -5.70 -10.43 22.63
CA VAL A 92 -5.27 -9.59 23.79
C VAL A 92 -6.14 -9.78 25.05
N GLY A 93 -6.97 -10.84 25.11
CA GLY A 93 -7.47 -11.39 26.37
C GLY A 93 -6.44 -12.22 27.14
N GLU A 94 -5.40 -12.77 26.49
CA GLU A 94 -4.50 -13.76 27.10
C GLU A 94 -3.04 -13.69 26.61
N LEU A 95 -2.37 -12.54 26.74
CA LEU A 95 -0.91 -12.58 26.83
C LEU A 95 -0.42 -11.89 28.11
N LYS A 96 -0.18 -12.73 29.13
CA LYS A 96 0.81 -12.46 30.17
C LYS A 96 2.19 -12.73 29.55
N ILE A 97 3.07 -11.74 29.62
CA ILE A 97 4.52 -11.94 29.46
C ILE A 97 5.02 -12.77 30.65
#